data_AF-A0A966C7T7-F1
#
_entry.id   AF-A0A966C7T7-F1
#
_cell.length_a   1.000
_cell.length_b   1.000
_cell.length_c   1.000
_cell.angle_alpha   90.00
_cell.angle_beta   90.00
_cell.angle_gamma   90.00
#
_symmetry.space_group_name_H-M   'P 1'
#
loop_
_entity.id
_entity.type
_entity.pdbx_description
1 polymer ?
#
loop_
_entity_poly.entity_id
_entity_poly.type
_entity_poly.pdbx_seq_one_letter_code
_entity_poly.pdbx_strand_id
1 'polypeptide(L)' 'MLKAFKYRIYLTDEQKVLLAKTFGCCRWFYNFALNLTNETYKATGKGLSRNEIINKLPELKKELEWLTEVPSQAL' A
#
# COMPACT_ATOMS: atom_id res chain seq x y z
N MET A 1 28.71 -23.24 4.31
CA MET A 1 28.03 -23.14 5.62
C MET A 1 27.12 -21.91 5.59
N LEU A 2 25.80 -22.10 5.64
CA LEU A 2 24.85 -20.97 5.64
C LEU A 2 24.84 -20.33 7.04
N LYS A 3 25.02 -19.02 7.12
CA LYS A 3 24.91 -18.24 8.36
C LYS A 3 23.61 -17.44 8.32
N ALA A 4 22.89 -17.42 9.43
CA ALA A 4 21.71 -16.58 9.62
C ALA A 4 21.91 -15.71 10.86
N PHE A 5 21.39 -14.49 10.81
CA PHE A 5 21.47 -13.53 11.90
C PHE A 5 20.07 -13.03 12.26
N LYS A 6 19.82 -12.84 13.55
CA LYS A 6 18.58 -12.28 14.07
C LYS A 6 18.88 -10.92 14.69
N TYR A 7 18.21 -9.90 14.18
CA TYR A 7 18.35 -8.53 14.67
C TYR A 7 17.04 -8.04 15.26
N ARG A 8 17.14 -7.20 16.29
CA ARG A 8 16.02 -6.42 16.80
C ARG A 8 16.27 -4.95 16.46
N ILE A 9 15.30 -4.33 15.82
CA ILE A 9 15.36 -2.89 15.50
C ILE A 9 14.75 -2.13 16.67
N TYR A 10 15.43 -1.09 17.12
CA TYR A 10 14.93 -0.13 18.10
C TYR A 10 14.61 1.17 17.36
N LEU A 11 13.33 1.50 17.31
CA LEU A 11 12.83 2.62 16.54
C LEU A 11 12.76 3.87 17.41
N THR A 12 13.08 5.03 16.83
CA THR A 12 12.70 6.33 17.39
C THR A 12 11.20 6.52 17.30
N ASP A 13 10.65 7.47 18.05
CA ASP A 13 9.20 7.73 18.03
C ASP A 13 8.72 8.19 16.64
N GLU A 14 9.50 9.02 15.95
CA GLU A 14 9.25 9.41 14.56
C GLU A 14 9.19 8.20 13.60
N GLN A 15 10.11 7.25 13.76
CA GLN A 15 10.12 6.03 12.94
C GLN A 15 8.91 5.13 13.22
N LYS A 16 8.48 5.01 14.48
CA LYS A 16 7.25 4.26 14.82
C LYS A 16 6.03 4.87 14.15
N VAL A 17 5.91 6.20 14.17
CA VAL A 17 4.83 6.94 13.53
C VAL A 17 4.86 6.72 12.01
N LEU A 18 6.03 6.88 11.37
CA LEU A 18 6.18 6.68 9.93
C LEU A 18 5.81 5.25 9.51
N LEU A 19 6.25 4.24 10.25
CA LEU A 19 5.90 2.84 9.97
C LEU A 19 4.41 2.59 10.16
N ALA A 20 3.79 3.11 11.22
CA ALA A 20 2.35 2.98 11.44
C ALA A 20 1.55 3.60 10.29
N LYS A 21 1.93 4.81 9.83
CA LYS A 21 1.34 5.45 8.64
C LYS A 21 1.54 4.60 7.40
N THR A 22 2.76 4.10 7.18
CA THR A 22 3.11 3.23 6.03
C THR A 22 2.22 2.00 5.99
N PHE A 23 2.11 1.26 7.09
CA PHE A 23 1.27 0.07 7.17
C PHE A 23 -0.22 0.39 6.99
N GLY A 24 -0.69 1.51 7.56
CA GLY A 24 -2.04 1.99 7.38
C GLY A 24 -2.36 2.27 5.91
N CYS A 25 -1.48 3.00 5.22
CA CYS A 25 -1.62 3.33 3.80
C CYS A 25 -1.60 2.08 2.92
N CYS A 26 -0.63 1.18 3.13
CA CYS A 26 -0.55 -0.08 2.38
C CYS A 26 -1.80 -0.94 2.56
N ARG A 27 -2.28 -1.09 3.80
CA ARG A 27 -3.49 -1.87 4.11
C ARG A 27 -4.71 -1.27 3.45
N TRP A 28 -4.86 0.06 3.52
CA TRP A 28 -5.98 0.74 2.90
C TRP A 28 -5.95 0.58 1.38
N PHE A 29 -4.80 0.82 0.73
CA PHE A 29 -4.68 0.73 -0.72
C PHE A 29 -4.92 -0.70 -1.22
N TYR A 30 -4.44 -1.70 -0.50
CA TYR A 30 -4.75 -3.10 -0.78
C TYR A 30 -6.25 -3.38 -0.75
N ASN A 31 -6.95 -2.93 0.30
CA ASN A 31 -8.39 -3.13 0.43
C ASN A 31 -9.18 -2.39 -0.66
N PHE A 32 -8.77 -1.16 -0.99
CA PHE A 32 -9.33 -0.40 -2.10
C PHE A 32 -9.18 -1.17 -3.42
N ALA A 33 -7.97 -1.63 -3.73
CA ALA A 33 -7.68 -2.38 -4.96
C ALA A 33 -8.44 -3.71 -5.03
N LEU A 34 -8.55 -4.42 -3.90
CA LEU A 34 -9.33 -5.65 -3.79
C LEU A 34 -10.82 -5.39 -4.07
N ASN A 35 -11.41 -4.37 -3.44
CA ASN A 35 -12.81 -4.03 -3.64
C ASN A 35 -13.08 -3.65 -5.11
N LEU A 36 -12.25 -2.75 -5.64
CA LEU A 36 -12.33 -2.31 -7.03
C LEU A 36 -12.22 -3.49 -8.02
N THR A 37 -11.31 -4.43 -7.77
CA THR A 37 -11.16 -5.62 -8.62
C THR A 37 -12.39 -6.52 -8.53
N ASN A 38 -12.94 -6.72 -7.33
CA ASN A 38 -14.16 -7.51 -7.14
C ASN A 38 -15.36 -6.89 -7.85
N GLU A 39 -15.54 -5.57 -7.76
CA GLU A 39 -16.60 -4.84 -8.45
C GLU A 39 -16.44 -4.91 -9.97
N THR A 40 -15.22 -4.70 -10.47
CA THR A 40 -14.92 -4.79 -11.91
C THR A 40 -15.20 -6.19 -12.45
N TYR A 41 -14.83 -7.23 -11.69
CA TYR A 41 -15.09 -8.62 -12.07
C TYR A 41 -16.59 -8.93 -12.09
N LYS A 42 -17.35 -8.48 -11.09
CA LYS A 42 -18.82 -8.66 -11.08
C LYS A 42 -19.48 -8.00 -12.29
N ALA A 43 -18.99 -6.85 -12.74
CA ALA A 43 -19.56 -6.11 -13.85
C ALA A 43 -19.13 -6.66 -15.23
N THR A 44 -17.91 -7.16 -15.38
CA THR A 44 -17.30 -7.44 -16.69
C THR A 44 -16.87 -8.90 -16.90
N GLY A 45 -16.84 -9.70 -15.84
CA GLY A 45 -16.24 -11.04 -15.82
C GLY A 45 -14.71 -11.04 -15.92
N LYS A 46 -14.05 -9.87 -15.86
CA LYS A 46 -12.60 -9.71 -15.97
C LYS A 46 -12.05 -8.93 -14.77
N GLY A 47 -10.89 -9.36 -14.27
CA GLY A 47 -10.16 -8.65 -13.22
C GLY A 47 -9.32 -7.50 -13.78
N LEU A 48 -8.77 -6.68 -12.88
CA LEU A 48 -7.83 -5.61 -13.22
C LEU A 48 -6.39 -6.12 -13.18
N SER A 49 -5.56 -5.61 -14.09
CA SER A 49 -4.11 -5.79 -14.03
C SER A 49 -3.49 -4.90 -12.96
N ARG A 50 -2.25 -5.25 -12.56
CA ARG A 50 -1.44 -4.44 -11.64
C ARG A 50 -1.30 -2.99 -12.12
N ASN A 51 -1.03 -2.79 -13.40
CA ASN A 51 -0.80 -1.44 -13.95
C ASN A 51 -2.09 -0.59 -13.89
N GLU A 52 -3.25 -1.18 -14.15
CA GLU A 52 -4.54 -0.49 -14.02
C GLU A 52 -4.83 -0.04 -12.59
N ILE A 53 -4.42 -0.84 -11.60
CA ILE A 53 -4.57 -0.49 -10.18
C ILE A 53 -3.58 0.62 -9.79
N ILE A 54 -2.29 0.47 -10.11
CA ILE A 54 -1.24 1.45 -9.75
C ILE A 54 -1.52 2.81 -10.40
N ASN A 55 -2.02 2.83 -11.64
CA ASN A 55 -2.35 4.07 -12.34
C ASN A 55 -3.49 4.87 -11.69
N LYS A 56 -4.24 4.29 -10.74
CA LYS A 56 -5.24 5.04 -9.94
C LYS A 56 -4.62 5.77 -8.76
N LEU A 57 -3.44 5.34 -8.30
CA LEU A 57 -2.80 5.91 -7.11
C LEU A 57 -2.50 7.42 -7.22
N PRO A 58 -2.10 7.99 -8.37
CA PRO A 58 -1.88 9.44 -8.49
C PRO A 58 -3.13 10.27 -8.20
N GLU A 59 -4.30 9.87 -8.71
CA GLU A 59 -5.56 10.58 -8.44
C GLU A 59 -6.01 10.39 -6.99
N LEU A 60 -5.88 9.17 -6.45
CA LEU A 60 -6.17 8.91 -5.05
C LEU A 60 -5.32 9.77 -4.11
N LYS A 61 -4.06 10.04 -4.45
CA LYS A 61 -3.18 10.92 -3.66
C LYS A 61 -3.60 12.39 -3.67
N LYS A 62 -4.32 12.84 -4.71
CA LYS A 62 -4.90 14.19 -4.74
C LYS A 62 -6.13 14.29 -3.85
N GLU A 63 -6.94 13.23 -3.81
CA GLU A 63 -8.16 13.17 -2.99
C GLU A 63 -7.87 12.86 -1.51
N LEU A 64 -6.86 12.03 -1.26
CA LEU A 64 -6.49 11.50 0.05
C LEU A 64 -5.02 11.87 0.32
N GLU A 65 -4.81 13.11 0.77
CA GLU A 65 -3.47 13.67 0.99
C GLU A 65 -2.59 12.80 1.90
N TRP A 66 -3.18 12.11 2.87
CA TRP A 66 -2.47 11.21 3.78
C TRP A 66 -1.78 10.01 3.08
N LEU A 67 -2.17 9.64 1.85
CA LEU A 67 -1.46 8.66 1.03
C LEU A 67 -0.10 9.17 0.52
N THR A 68 0.15 10.48 0.60
CA THR A 68 1.44 11.10 0.24
C THR A 68 2.44 11.13 1.38
N GLU A 69 2.00 10.85 2.61
CA GLU A 69 2.84 10.91 3.82
C GLU A 69 3.84 9.74 3.94
N VAL A 70 3.79 8.77 3.02
CA VAL A 70 4.58 7.54 3.07
C VAL A 70 5.39 7.34 1.79
N PRO A 71 6.52 6.60 1.82
CA PRO A 71 7.34 6.36 0.64
C PRO A 71 6.52 5.73 -0.51
N SER A 72 6.67 6.27 -1.72
CA SER A 72 5.95 5.77 -2.89
C SER A 72 6.25 4.30 -3.23
N GLN A 73 7.43 3.79 -2.86
CA GLN A 73 7.81 2.40 -3.07
C GLN A 73 7.02 1.40 -2.21
N ALA A 74 6.34 1.88 -1.16
CA ALA A 74 5.53 1.04 -0.28
C ALA A 74 4.10 0.82 -0.80
N LEU A 75 3.61 1.68 -1.70
CA LEU A 75 2.25 1.69 -2.24
C LEU A 75 2.26 1.20 -3.70
#